data_AF-A0A2W4NCC4-F1
#
_entry.id   AF-A0A2W4NCC4-F1
#
_cell.length_a   1.000
_cell.length_b   1.000
_cell.length_c   1.000
_cell.angle_alpha   90.00
_cell.angle_beta   90.00
_cell.angle_gamma   90.00
#
_symmetry.space_group_name_H-M   'P 1'
#
loop_
_entity.id
_entity.type
_entity.pdbx_description
1 polymer ?
#
loop_
_entity_poly.entity_id
_entity_poly.type
_entity_poly.pdbx_seq_one_letter_code
_entity_poly.pdbx_strand_id
1 'polypeptide(L)'
;MHDGDGYAEVRPALVIAPSLSFEPYVGVALLPESRRLIYGAATALNFAPDWAIAPFVALGIGGVLEQPKDEFVMEERKWFHARAGGGLLVSLRLRLLFRLEASHLVLFTEDDYRSTQVYLGGLGTYF
;
A
#
# COMPACT_ATOMS: atom_id res chain seq x y z
N MET A 1 -11.26 -3.67 5.29
CA MET A 1 -11.52 -2.27 4.89
C MET A 1 -12.99 -2.21 4.52
N HIS A 2 -13.77 -1.28 5.05
CA HIS A 2 -15.17 -1.16 4.62
C HIS A 2 -15.23 -0.46 3.27
N ASP A 3 -16.26 -0.79 2.50
CA ASP A 3 -16.61 -0.20 1.22
C ASP A 3 -16.71 1.34 1.39
N GLY A 4 -15.68 2.08 0.95
CA GLY A 4 -15.68 3.55 0.96
C GLY A 4 -14.62 4.27 1.79
N ASP A 5 -13.87 3.58 2.67
CA ASP A 5 -12.83 4.24 3.48
C ASP A 5 -11.53 4.42 2.68
N GLY A 6 -11.18 5.67 2.36
CA GLY A 6 -9.89 6.02 1.78
C GLY A 6 -8.78 6.05 2.83
N TYR A 7 -7.54 5.83 2.39
CA TYR A 7 -6.35 6.03 3.23
C TYR A 7 -5.25 6.71 2.43
N ALA A 8 -4.34 7.38 3.13
CA ALA A 8 -3.14 7.96 2.54
C ALA A 8 -1.93 7.14 2.95
N GLU A 9 -1.01 6.87 2.03
CA GLU A 9 0.26 6.19 2.32
C GLU A 9 1.46 6.92 1.73
N VAL A 10 2.57 6.83 2.45
CA VAL A 10 3.90 7.19 1.98
C VAL A 10 4.64 5.89 1.69
N ARG A 11 5.19 5.79 0.48
CA ARG A 11 5.88 4.60 -0.01
C ARG A 11 7.15 5.00 -0.76
N PRO A 12 8.29 5.18 -0.07
CA PRO A 12 9.57 5.33 -0.74
C PRO A 12 9.94 4.05 -1.51
N ALA A 13 10.55 4.20 -2.68
CA ALA A 13 11.02 3.09 -3.49
C ALA A 13 12.54 3.06 -3.53
N LEU A 14 13.13 1.96 -3.07
CA LEU A 14 14.55 1.65 -3.17
C LEU A 14 14.74 0.75 -4.39
N VAL A 15 15.28 1.30 -5.47
CA VAL A 15 15.55 0.55 -6.70
C VAL A 15 16.79 -0.31 -6.50
N ILE A 16 16.61 -1.63 -6.51
CA ILE A 16 17.68 -2.62 -6.31
C ILE A 16 18.27 -3.01 -7.68
N ALA A 17 17.40 -3.19 -8.67
CA ALA A 17 17.75 -3.46 -10.06
C ALA A 17 16.77 -2.71 -10.98
N PRO A 18 17.05 -2.53 -12.28
CA PRO A 18 16.15 -1.81 -13.19
C PRO A 18 14.71 -2.34 -13.15
N SER A 19 14.55 -3.66 -13.03
CA SER A 19 13.24 -4.30 -12.94
C SER A 19 12.74 -4.51 -11.51
N LEU A 20 13.53 -4.27 -10.45
CA LEU A 20 13.17 -4.66 -9.08
C LEU A 20 13.36 -3.50 -8.09
N SER A 21 12.31 -3.18 -7.35
CA SER A 21 12.35 -2.25 -6.23
C SER A 21 11.86 -2.88 -4.94
N PHE A 22 12.39 -2.38 -3.83
CA PHE A 22 11.87 -2.61 -2.49
C PHE A 22 11.17 -1.34 -1.99
N GLU A 23 9.96 -1.50 -1.49
CA GLU A 23 9.01 -0.43 -1.22
C GLU A 23 8.43 -0.59 0.20
N PRO A 24 9.10 -0.09 1.25
CA PRO A 24 8.46 0.04 2.55
C PRO A 24 7.33 1.06 2.45
N TYR A 25 6.25 0.85 3.22
CA TYR A 25 5.12 1.76 3.24
C TYR A 25 4.57 1.94 4.66
N VAL A 26 4.04 3.14 4.88
CA VAL A 26 3.25 3.48 6.05
C VAL A 26 2.07 4.34 5.59
N GLY A 27 0.88 4.02 6.06
CA GLY A 27 -0.35 4.69 5.70
C GLY A 27 -1.28 4.84 6.88
N VAL A 28 -2.14 5.84 6.80
CA VAL A 28 -3.12 6.17 7.83
C VAL A 28 -4.49 6.26 7.18
N ALA A 29 -5.44 5.52 7.73
CA ALA A 29 -6.87 5.69 7.46
C ALA A 29 -7.52 6.35 8.67
N LEU A 30 -8.24 7.44 8.44
CA LEU A 30 -8.99 8.15 9.47
C LEU A 30 -10.46 7.73 9.36
N LEU A 31 -10.95 6.99 10.35
CA LEU A 31 -12.36 6.63 10.46
C LEU A 31 -13.02 7.55 11.50
N PRO A 32 -14.36 7.71 11.48
CA PRO A 32 -15.06 8.55 12.44
C PRO A 32 -14.78 8.19 13.91
N GLU A 33 -14.65 6.89 14.20
CA GLU A 33 -14.53 6.34 15.56
C GLU A 33 -13.15 5.72 15.88
N SER A 34 -12.28 5.57 14.87
CA SER A 34 -10.96 4.97 15.03
C SER A 34 -9.95 5.49 14.01
N ARG A 35 -8.66 5.29 14.28
CA ARG A 35 -7.60 5.47 13.28
C ARG A 35 -6.94 4.13 13.01
N ARG A 36 -6.64 3.85 11.74
CA ARG A 36 -5.90 2.65 11.34
C ARG A 36 -4.54 3.06 10.79
N LEU A 37 -3.49 2.52 11.38
CA LEU A 37 -2.14 2.59 10.86
C LEU A 37 -1.87 1.31 10.07
N ILE A 38 -1.55 1.46 8.79
CA ILE A 38 -1.20 0.37 7.87
C ILE A 38 0.30 0.50 7.61
N TYR A 39 1.09 -0.53 7.89
CA TYR A 39 2.52 -0.48 7.67
C TYR A 39 3.05 -1.80 7.13
N GLY A 40 4.14 -1.76 6.40
CA GLY A 40 4.74 -2.98 5.88
C GLY A 40 5.80 -2.70 4.83
N ALA A 41 6.11 -3.73 4.06
CA ALA A 41 6.99 -3.62 2.92
C ALA A 41 6.50 -4.45 1.74
N ALA A 42 6.78 -3.95 0.55
CA ALA A 42 6.48 -4.61 -0.71
C ALA A 42 7.73 -4.67 -1.58
N THR A 43 7.73 -5.60 -2.51
CA THR A 43 8.63 -5.60 -3.67
C THR A 43 7.81 -5.34 -4.91
N ALA A 44 8.33 -4.53 -5.83
CA ALA A 44 7.71 -4.31 -7.12
C ALA A 44 8.64 -4.75 -8.25
N LEU A 45 8.08 -5.51 -9.18
CA LEU A 45 8.74 -5.99 -10.38
C LEU A 45 8.19 -5.21 -11.58
N ASN A 46 9.03 -4.38 -12.20
CA ASN A 46 8.73 -3.62 -13.40
C ASN A 46 9.10 -4.45 -14.64
N PHE A 47 8.16 -4.63 -15.56
CA PHE A 47 8.38 -5.44 -16.77
C PHE A 47 9.05 -4.66 -17.91
N ALA A 48 8.80 -3.35 -17.99
CA ALA A 48 9.37 -2.48 -19.02
C ALA A 48 9.92 -1.19 -18.38
N PRO A 49 11.04 -1.27 -17.65
CA PRO A 49 11.55 -0.14 -16.86
C PRO A 49 11.98 1.06 -17.70
N ASP A 50 12.35 0.85 -18.97
CA ASP A 50 12.79 1.92 -19.88
C ASP A 50 11.63 2.64 -20.58
N TRP A 51 10.39 2.18 -20.39
CA TRP A 51 9.21 2.77 -21.03
C TRP A 51 8.69 3.96 -20.24
N ALA A 52 8.10 4.93 -20.93
CA ALA A 52 7.41 6.05 -20.29
C ALA A 52 6.21 5.57 -19.45
N ILE A 53 5.64 4.41 -19.79
CA ILE A 53 4.57 3.74 -19.04
C ILE A 53 5.07 2.33 -18.77
N ALA A 54 5.52 2.08 -17.55
CA ALA A 54 6.05 0.81 -17.10
C ALA A 54 4.96 0.03 -16.33
N PRO A 55 4.50 -1.12 -16.85
CA PRO A 55 3.66 -2.02 -16.06
C PRO A 55 4.49 -2.71 -14.99
N PHE A 56 3.91 -2.85 -13.80
CA PHE A 56 4.54 -3.53 -12.68
C PHE A 56 3.58 -4.45 -11.95
N VAL A 57 4.14 -5.42 -11.24
CA VAL A 57 3.44 -6.20 -10.21
C VAL A 57 4.11 -5.98 -8.88
N ALA A 58 3.33 -5.98 -7.80
CA ALA A 58 3.80 -5.76 -6.45
C ALA A 58 3.27 -6.83 -5.51
N LEU A 59 4.14 -7.30 -4.63
CA LEU A 59 3.82 -8.24 -3.56
C LEU A 59 4.35 -7.66 -2.25
N GLY A 60 3.56 -7.70 -1.19
CA GLY A 60 4.00 -7.17 0.09
C GLY A 60 3.29 -7.81 1.26
N ILE A 61 3.84 -7.56 2.44
CA ILE A 61 3.30 -8.01 3.72
C ILE A 61 3.45 -6.90 4.74
N GLY A 62 2.67 -6.96 5.81
CA GLY A 62 2.68 -5.94 6.84
C GLY A 62 1.71 -6.18 7.96
N GLY A 63 1.47 -5.13 8.74
CA GLY A 63 0.49 -5.09 9.80
C GLY A 63 -0.49 -3.94 9.64
N VAL A 64 -1.67 -4.12 10.22
CA VAL A 64 -2.66 -3.08 10.46
C VAL A 64 -2.89 -2.95 11.95
N LEU A 65 -2.82 -1.72 12.46
CA LEU A 65 -3.03 -1.41 13.86
C LEU A 65 -4.18 -0.41 13.97
N GLU A 66 -5.27 -0.82 14.60
CA GLU A 66 -6.45 0.01 14.81
C GLU A 66 -6.46 0.54 16.23
N GLN A 67 -6.42 1.87 16.34
CA GLN A 67 -6.49 2.59 17.59
C GLN A 67 -7.85 3.27 17.68
N PRO A 68 -8.69 2.89 18.67
CA PRO A 68 -9.96 3.55 18.89
C PRO A 68 -9.75 4.99 19.39
N LYS A 69 -10.72 5.85 19.10
CA LYS A 69 -10.70 7.24 19.58
C LYS A 69 -10.94 7.34 21.09
N ASP A 70 -11.76 6.43 21.64
CA ASP A 70 -11.99 6.27 23.08
C ASP A 70 -11.32 4.99 23.58
N GLU A 71 -10.20 5.16 24.30
CA GLU A 71 -9.37 4.07 24.81
C GLU A 71 -10.00 3.35 26.03
N PHE A 72 -11.02 3.94 26.65
CA PHE A 72 -11.66 3.40 27.86
C PHE A 72 -12.67 2.27 27.60
N VAL A 73 -13.08 2.05 26.35
CA VAL A 73 -14.17 1.10 26.02
C VAL A 73 -13.74 0.04 24.98
N MET A 74 -12.66 0.27 24.23
CA MET A 74 -12.27 -0.58 23.10
C MET A 74 -10.78 -0.91 23.14
N GLU A 75 -10.43 -2.18 22.92
CA GLU A 75 -9.05 -2.66 22.86
C GLU A 75 -8.38 -2.36 21.51
N GLU A 76 -7.07 -2.07 21.54
CA GLU A 76 -6.23 -1.95 20.35
C GLU A 76 -6.22 -3.28 19.57
N ARG A 77 -6.52 -3.22 18.27
CA ARG A 77 -6.57 -4.41 17.42
C ARG A 77 -5.40 -4.43 16.44
N LYS A 78 -4.75 -5.58 16.32
CA LYS A 78 -3.63 -5.83 15.42
C LYS A 78 -3.97 -6.95 14.47
N TRP A 79 -3.77 -6.69 13.18
CA TRP A 79 -3.92 -7.68 12.11
C TRP A 79 -2.64 -7.79 11.33
N PHE A 80 -2.37 -8.99 10.82
CA PHE A 80 -1.35 -9.18 9.80
C PHE A 80 -2.00 -9.05 8.42
N HIS A 81 -1.25 -8.58 7.43
CA HIS A 81 -1.76 -8.51 6.07
C HIS A 81 -0.74 -8.94 5.02
N ALA A 82 -1.26 -9.52 3.94
CA ALA A 82 -0.54 -9.67 2.69
C ALA A 82 -1.23 -8.84 1.61
N ARG A 83 -0.44 -8.22 0.73
CA ARG A 83 -0.92 -7.47 -0.43
C ARG A 83 -0.31 -8.06 -1.69
N ALA A 84 -1.14 -8.21 -2.71
CA ALA A 84 -0.71 -8.60 -4.03
C ALA A 84 -1.46 -7.76 -5.06
N GLY A 85 -0.74 -7.14 -5.98
CA GLY A 85 -1.33 -6.22 -6.93
C GLY A 85 -0.46 -5.94 -8.13
N GLY A 86 -0.97 -5.09 -8.99
CA GLY A 86 -0.27 -4.64 -10.16
C GLY A 86 -0.79 -3.30 -10.62
N GLY A 87 -0.01 -2.66 -11.48
CA GLY A 87 -0.26 -1.28 -11.81
C GLY A 87 0.56 -0.76 -12.97
N LEU A 88 0.43 0.54 -13.18
CA LEU A 88 1.16 1.31 -14.17
C LEU A 88 1.93 2.41 -13.46
N LEU A 89 3.20 2.52 -13.81
CA LEU A 89 4.08 3.60 -13.41
C LEU A 89 4.33 4.48 -14.64
N VAL A 90 3.85 5.72 -14.58
CA VAL A 90 3.95 6.70 -15.66
C VAL A 90 5.02 7.72 -15.31
N SER A 91 6.07 7.74 -16.12
CA SER A 91 7.16 8.70 -16.02
C SER A 91 6.80 9.99 -16.76
N LEU A 92 6.61 11.06 -16.02
CA LEU A 92 6.31 12.40 -16.54
C LEU A 92 7.59 13.20 -16.69
N ARG A 93 7.55 14.25 -17.53
CA ARG A 93 8.63 15.25 -17.56
C ARG A 93 8.74 15.92 -16.18
N LEU A 94 9.93 16.42 -15.85
CA LEU A 94 10.29 17.06 -14.56
C LEU A 94 10.54 16.09 -13.39
N ARG A 95 10.97 14.85 -13.69
CA ARG A 95 11.29 13.82 -12.67
C ARG A 95 10.10 13.41 -11.80
N LEU A 96 8.89 13.60 -12.31
CA LEU A 96 7.64 13.21 -11.66
C LEU A 96 7.25 11.80 -12.09
N LEU A 97 6.82 10.98 -11.13
CA LEU A 97 6.27 9.65 -11.36
C LEU A 97 4.83 9.65 -10.90
N PHE A 98 3.96 9.10 -11.74
CA PHE A 98 2.58 8.84 -11.37
C PHE A 98 2.36 7.33 -11.31
N ARG A 99 1.83 6.85 -10.18
CA ARG A 99 1.59 5.43 -9.93
C ARG A 99 0.10 5.18 -9.83
N LEU A 100 -0.39 4.23 -10.60
CA LEU A 100 -1.72 3.65 -10.45
C LEU A 100 -1.57 2.18 -10.09
N GLU A 101 -2.20 1.73 -9.02
CA GLU A 101 -2.08 0.36 -8.53
C GLU A 101 -3.46 -0.19 -8.14
N ALA A 102 -3.78 -1.37 -8.64
CA ALA A 102 -4.89 -2.18 -8.15
C ALA A 102 -4.30 -3.34 -7.35
N SER A 103 -4.65 -3.43 -6.08
CA SER A 103 -4.13 -4.44 -5.15
C SER A 103 -5.25 -5.16 -4.42
N HIS A 104 -5.04 -6.44 -4.17
CA HIS A 104 -5.79 -7.21 -3.19
C HIS A 104 -5.03 -7.21 -1.87
N LEU A 105 -5.68 -6.75 -0.81
CA LEU A 105 -5.21 -6.78 0.56
C LEU A 105 -5.96 -7.88 1.30
N VAL A 106 -5.24 -8.89 1.76
CA VAL A 106 -5.76 -9.98 2.58
C VAL A 106 -5.33 -9.71 4.02
N LEU A 107 -6.31 -9.51 4.89
CA LEU A 107 -6.14 -9.37 6.33
C LEU A 107 -6.29 -10.76 6.97
N PHE A 108 -5.30 -11.15 7.76
CA PHE A 108 -5.30 -12.40 8.52
C PHE A 108 -5.57 -12.10 9.99
N THR A 109 -6.54 -12.82 10.55
CA THR A 109 -6.82 -12.91 11.99
C THR A 109 -6.59 -14.37 12.43
N GLU A 110 -6.52 -14.64 13.74
CA GLU A 110 -6.30 -16.00 14.27
C GLU A 110 -7.30 -17.04 13.73
N ASP A 111 -8.55 -16.64 13.46
CA ASP A 111 -9.64 -17.56 13.07
C ASP A 111 -10.28 -17.30 11.68
N ASP A 112 -9.87 -16.24 10.97
CA ASP A 112 -10.56 -15.79 9.75
C ASP A 112 -9.64 -14.99 8.81
N TYR A 113 -10.00 -14.95 7.52
CA TYR A 113 -9.34 -14.14 6.49
C TYR A 113 -10.35 -13.22 5.81
N ARG A 114 -9.98 -11.94 5.68
CA ARG A 114 -10.78 -10.96 4.94
C ARG A 114 -9.99 -10.42 3.77
N SER A 115 -10.55 -10.56 2.57
CA SER A 115 -10.02 -9.94 1.36
C SER A 115 -10.70 -8.60 1.09
N THR A 116 -9.91 -7.62 0.68
CA THR A 116 -10.35 -6.28 0.27
C THR A 116 -9.61 -5.90 -1.00
N GLN A 117 -10.30 -5.26 -1.93
CA GLN A 117 -9.66 -4.64 -3.08
C GLN A 117 -9.35 -3.16 -2.79
N VAL A 118 -8.14 -2.75 -3.15
CA VAL A 118 -7.61 -1.41 -2.91
C VAL A 118 -7.13 -0.85 -4.23
N TYR A 119 -7.55 0.38 -4.52
CA TYR A 119 -7.07 1.16 -5.66
C TYR A 119 -6.26 2.33 -5.13
N LEU A 120 -5.02 2.46 -5.59
CA LEU A 120 -4.08 3.48 -5.15
C LEU A 120 -3.66 4.35 -6.35
N GLY A 121 -3.78 5.66 -6.15
CA GLY A 121 -3.17 6.67 -7.01
C GLY A 121 -2.10 7.40 -6.21
N GLY A 122 -0.90 7.48 -6.76
CA GLY A 122 0.24 8.09 -6.09
C GLY A 122 1.04 9.00 -7.01
N LEU A 123 1.63 10.04 -6.42
CA LEU A 123 2.63 10.88 -7.05
C LEU A 123 3.96 10.68 -6.33
N GLY A 124 5.03 10.58 -7.10
CA GLY A 124 6.38 10.39 -6.60
C GLY A 124 7.39 11.24 -7.38
N THR A 125 8.58 11.34 -6.83
CA THR A 125 9.75 11.94 -7.47
C THR A 125 10.91 10.96 -7.34
N TYR A 126 11.83 10.99 -8.30
CA TYR A 126 13.11 10.28 -8.21
C TYR A 126 14.27 11.28 -8.14
N PHE A 127 15.32 10.90 -7.43
CA PHE A 127 16.48 11.75 -7.14
C PHE A 127 17.71 11.27 -7.90
#